data_AF-A0A317YMK5-F1
#
_entry.id   AF-A0A317YMK5-F1
#
_cell.length_a   1.000
_cell.length_b   1.000
_cell.length_c   1.000
_cell.angle_alpha   90.00
_cell.angle_beta   90.00
_cell.angle_gamma   90.00
#
_symmetry.space_group_name_H-M   'P 1'
#
loop_
_entity.id
_entity.type
_entity.pdbx_description
1 polymer ?
#
loop_
_entity_poly.entity_id
_entity_poly.type
_entity_poly.pdbx_seq_one_letter_code
_entity_poly.pdbx_strand_id
1 'polypeptide(L)'
;MLISNEWLKEYVTIDDSVSNLAERITRTGIEVDDLIDYTKDIKNLVVGFVKSKEKHPDADKLNVCQVDIGEDEPVQIVCGA
;
A
#
# COMPACT_ATOMS: atom_id res chain seq x y z
N MET A 1 -11.37 -6.05 15.20
CA MET A 1 -11.93 -5.23 14.09
C MET A 1 -10.81 -4.36 13.57
N LEU A 2 -10.62 -4.25 12.25
CA LEU A 2 -9.59 -3.38 11.68
C LEU A 2 -10.21 -2.05 11.28
N ILE A 3 -9.55 -0.95 11.64
CA ILE A 3 -9.99 0.42 11.34
C ILE A 3 -8.79 1.19 10.81
N SER A 4 -8.99 1.93 9.71
CA SER A 4 -7.98 2.85 9.21
C SER A 4 -7.92 4.10 10.08
N ASN A 5 -6.72 4.47 10.53
CA ASN A 5 -6.49 5.72 11.23
C ASN A 5 -6.89 6.94 10.39
N GLU A 6 -6.65 6.91 9.07
CA GLU A 6 -7.03 8.01 8.17
C GLU A 6 -8.54 8.12 8.05
N TRP A 7 -9.26 7.00 7.97
CA TRP A 7 -10.72 7.01 7.94
C TRP A 7 -11.30 7.51 9.27
N LEU A 8 -10.71 7.15 10.41
CA LEU A 8 -11.15 7.63 11.71
C LEU A 8 -11.01 9.15 11.87
N LYS A 9 -9.94 9.74 11.31
CA LYS A 9 -9.73 11.20 11.30
C LYS A 9 -10.80 11.99 10.55
N GLU A 10 -11.55 11.34 9.64
CA GLU A 10 -12.68 11.99 8.96
C GLU A 10 -13.86 12.27 9.91
N TYR A 11 -13.94 11.55 11.04
CA TYR A 11 -15.04 11.68 12.00
C TYR A 11 -14.66 12.45 13.27
N VAL A 12 -13.39 12.39 13.66
CA VAL A 12 -12.90 12.99 14.91
C VAL A 12 -11.52 13.60 14.71
N THR A 13 -11.31 14.77 15.29
CA THR A 13 -9.98 15.40 15.31
C THR A 13 -9.06 14.58 16.21
N ILE A 14 -7.97 14.07 15.64
CA ILE A 14 -6.93 13.32 16.33
C ILE A 14 -5.60 14.02 16.07
N ASP A 15 -5.03 14.63 17.12
CA ASP A 15 -3.72 15.28 17.11
C ASP A 15 -2.78 14.52 18.05
N ASP A 16 -2.57 13.24 17.76
CA ASP A 16 -1.72 12.37 18.56
C ASP A 16 -1.15 11.24 17.69
N SER A 17 -0.12 10.57 18.18
CA SER A 17 0.43 9.38 17.53
C SER A 17 -0.58 8.22 17.56
N VAL A 18 -0.52 7.33 16.57
CA VAL A 18 -1.39 6.14 16.50
C VAL A 18 -1.21 5.25 17.75
N SER A 19 0.00 5.17 18.29
CA SER A 19 0.30 4.42 19.51
C SER A 19 -0.42 4.99 20.74
N ASN A 20 -0.37 6.31 20.94
CA ASN A 20 -1.04 6.97 22.05
C ASN A 20 -2.56 6.92 21.91
N LEU A 21 -3.07 7.06 20.68
CA LEU A 21 -4.48 6.88 20.38
C LEU A 21 -4.95 5.48 20.78
N ALA A 22 -4.21 4.43 20.42
CA ALA A 22 -4.52 3.06 20.78
C ALA A 22 -4.52 2.82 22.30
N GLU A 23 -3.57 3.38 23.03
CA GLU A 23 -3.57 3.33 24.49
C GLU A 23 -4.83 3.99 25.07
N ARG A 24 -5.20 5.18 24.58
CA ARG A 24 -6.40 5.89 25.05
C ARG A 24 -7.67 5.12 24.76
N ILE A 25 -7.81 4.53 23.58
CA ILE A 25 -8.95 3.67 23.21
C ILE A 25 -9.01 2.46 24.15
N THR A 26 -7.87 1.80 24.39
CA THR A 26 -7.75 0.68 25.34
C THR A 26 -8.19 1.07 26.75
N ARG A 27 -7.80 2.25 27.24
CA ARG A 27 -8.20 2.77 28.56
C ARG A 27 -9.70 3.06 28.68
N THR A 28 -10.41 3.23 27.56
CA THR A 28 -11.88 3.36 27.55
C THR A 28 -12.61 2.02 27.55
N GLY A 29 -11.88 0.91 27.52
CA GLY A 29 -12.42 -0.46 27.55
C GLY A 29 -12.53 -1.13 26.18
N ILE A 30 -11.96 -0.53 25.12
CA ILE A 30 -11.92 -1.11 23.78
C ILE A 30 -10.49 -1.58 23.50
N GLU A 31 -10.25 -2.88 23.55
CA GLU A 31 -8.92 -3.45 23.34
C GLU A 31 -8.40 -3.19 21.92
N VAL A 32 -7.13 -2.80 21.82
CA VAL A 32 -6.40 -2.64 20.55
C VAL A 32 -5.26 -3.67 20.52
N ASP A 33 -5.48 -4.75 19.78
CA ASP A 33 -4.54 -5.88 19.73
C ASP A 33 -3.27 -5.58 18.91
N ASP A 34 -3.44 -4.87 17.80
CA ASP A 34 -2.37 -4.66 16.82
C ASP A 34 -2.38 -3.26 16.20
N LEU A 35 -1.18 -2.75 15.91
CA LEU A 35 -0.95 -1.56 15.13
C LEU A 35 -0.22 -1.92 13.84
N ILE A 36 -0.90 -1.73 12.70
CA ILE A 36 -0.39 -2.16 11.40
C ILE A 36 0.02 -0.93 10.59
N ASP A 37 1.31 -0.81 10.31
CA ASP A 37 1.86 0.16 9.37
C ASP A 37 2.28 -0.56 8.08
N TYR A 38 1.44 -0.43 7.05
CA TYR A 38 1.69 -1.03 5.74
C TYR A 38 2.85 -0.39 4.96
N THR A 39 3.38 0.74 5.42
CA THR A 39 4.39 1.53 4.70
C THR A 39 5.80 1.40 5.28
N LYS A 40 5.93 0.89 6.50
CA LYS A 40 7.17 0.89 7.30
C LYS A 40 8.42 0.45 6.55
N ASP A 41 8.31 -0.59 5.71
CA ASP A 41 9.45 -1.19 5.01
C ASP A 41 9.45 -0.93 3.49
N ILE A 42 8.49 -0.16 2.98
CA ILE A 42 8.36 0.10 1.54
C ILE A 42 9.16 1.34 1.17
N LYS A 43 10.03 1.20 0.15
CA LYS A 43 10.80 2.32 -0.43
C LYS A 43 10.55 2.42 -1.92
N ASN A 44 10.55 3.64 -2.45
CA ASN A 44 10.41 3.93 -3.88
C ASN A 44 9.15 3.33 -4.54
N LEU A 45 8.04 3.25 -3.81
CA LEU A 45 6.76 2.84 -4.37
C LEU A 45 6.16 4.00 -5.18
N VAL A 46 5.92 3.75 -6.46
CA VAL A 46 5.32 4.72 -7.38
C VAL A 46 4.13 4.11 -8.10
N VAL A 47 3.24 4.97 -8.58
CA VAL A 47 2.14 4.57 -9.46
C VAL A 47 2.67 4.47 -10.89
N GLY A 48 2.39 3.36 -11.56
CA GLY A 48 2.75 3.16 -12.96
C GLY A 48 1.54 2.82 -13.83
N PHE A 49 1.61 3.17 -15.11
CA PHE A 49 0.61 2.85 -16.12
C PHE A 49 1.13 1.81 -17.12
N VAL A 50 0.39 0.71 -17.30
CA VAL A 50 0.78 -0.35 -18.23
C VAL A 50 0.43 0.06 -19.66
N LYS A 51 1.45 0.37 -20.48
CA LYS A 51 1.30 0.77 -21.89
C LYS A 51 1.06 -0.43 -22.81
N SER A 52 1.74 -1.55 -22.58
CA SER A 52 1.57 -2.77 -23.35
C SER A 52 1.80 -4.02 -22.49
N LYS A 53 1.22 -5.14 -22.92
CA LYS A 53 1.32 -6.47 -22.29
C LYS A 53 1.44 -7.53 -23.38
N GLU A 54 2.54 -8.27 -23.36
CA GLU A 54 2.79 -9.38 -24.29
C GLU A 54 3.10 -10.66 -23.52
N LYS A 55 2.79 -11.83 -24.10
CA LYS A 55 3.06 -13.11 -23.45
C LYS A 55 4.57 -13.38 -23.38
N HIS A 56 5.07 -13.85 -22.25
CA HIS A 56 6.48 -14.18 -22.13
C HIS A 56 6.82 -15.38 -23.05
N PRO A 57 7.88 -15.29 -23.87
CA PRO A 57 8.21 -16.33 -24.85
C PRO A 57 8.49 -17.68 -24.19
N ASP A 58 9.19 -17.67 -23.05
CA ASP A 58 9.65 -18.89 -22.36
C ASP A 58 8.82 -19.27 -21.13
N ALA A 59 7.73 -18.56 -20.81
CA ALA A 59 6.98 -18.78 -19.58
C ALA A 59 5.47 -18.59 -19.76
N ASP A 60 4.73 -19.69 -19.71
CA ASP A 60 3.30 -19.72 -20.02
C ASP A 60 2.43 -18.86 -19.08
N LYS A 61 2.87 -18.68 -17.83
CA LYS A 61 2.16 -17.92 -16.79
C LYS A 61 2.66 -16.49 -16.61
N LEU A 62 3.59 -16.02 -17.44
CA LEU A 62 4.19 -14.69 -17.31
C LEU A 62 3.90 -13.82 -18.53
N ASN A 63 3.90 -12.51 -18.30
CA ASN A 63 3.76 -11.48 -19.31
C ASN A 63 4.92 -10.51 -19.20
N VAL A 64 5.34 -9.96 -20.33
CA VAL A 64 6.26 -8.84 -20.43
C VAL A 64 5.43 -7.57 -20.62
N CYS A 65 5.50 -6.66 -19.67
CA CYS A 65 4.76 -5.40 -19.67
C CYS A 65 5.70 -4.22 -19.84
N GLN A 66 5.33 -3.25 -20.67
CA GLN A 66 5.98 -1.94 -20.71
C GLN A 66 5.18 -0.98 -19.83
N VAL A 67 5.80 -0.46 -18.77
CA VAL A 67 5.12 0.33 -17.73
C VAL A 67 5.74 1.72 -17.67
N ASP A 68 4.89 2.73 -17.82
CA ASP A 68 5.25 4.13 -17.62
C ASP A 68 5.19 4.47 -16.13
N ILE A 69 6.33 4.86 -15.57
CA ILE A 69 6.47 5.25 -14.16
C ILE A 69 6.78 6.75 -14.01
N GLY A 70 6.62 7.54 -15.09
CA GLY A 70 6.97 8.97 -15.11
C GLY A 70 8.44 9.27 -15.38
N GLU A 71 9.21 8.29 -15.86
CA GLU A 71 10.58 8.48 -16.37
C GLU A 71 10.58 8.76 -17.89
N ASP A 72 11.76 9.06 -18.45
CA ASP A 72 11.91 9.40 -19.87
C ASP A 72 11.43 8.27 -20.81
N GLU A 73 11.66 7.02 -20.42
CA GLU A 73 11.25 5.83 -21.18
C GLU A 73 10.48 4.83 -20.30
N PRO A 74 9.50 4.08 -20.87
CA PRO A 74 8.83 3.01 -20.14
C PRO A 74 9.80 1.93 -19.70
N VAL A 75 9.57 1.37 -18.51
CA VAL A 75 10.36 0.27 -17.97
C VAL A 75 9.70 -1.08 -18.26
N GLN A 76 10.52 -2.09 -18.51
CA GLN A 76 10.04 -3.45 -18.70
C GLN A 76 9.84 -4.16 -17.36
N ILE A 77 8.63 -4.68 -17.11
CA ILE A 77 8.28 -5.45 -15.92
C ILE A 77 7.73 -6.82 -16.36
N VAL A 78 8.29 -7.90 -15.81
CA VAL A 78 7.74 -9.25 -15.99
C VAL A 78 6.79 -9.55 -14.84
N CYS A 79 5.52 -9.81 -15.14
CA CYS A 79 4.52 -10.14 -14.11
C CYS A 79 3.62 -11.31 -14.53
N GLY A 80 3.17 -12.09 -13.54
CA GLY A 80 2.30 -13.26 -13.74
C GLY A 80 0.81 -13.02 -13.44
N ALA A 81 0.44 -11.77 -13.18
CA ALA A 81 -0.94 -11.36 -12.89
C ALA A 81 -1.73 -10.99 -14.17
#